data_AF-A0A2K5R7P5-F1
#
_entry.id   AF-A0A2K5R7P5-F1
#
_cell.length_a   1.000
_cell.length_b   1.000
_cell.length_c   1.000
_cell.angle_alpha   90.00
_cell.angle_beta   90.00
_cell.angle_gamma   90.00
#
_symmetry.space_group_name_H-M   'P 1'
#
loop_
_entity.id
_entity.type
_entity.pdbx_description
1 polymer ?
#
loop_
_entity_poly.entity_id
_entity_poly.type
_entity_poly.pdbx_seq_one_letter_code
_entity_poly.pdbx_strand_id
1 'polypeptide(L)'
;SKPHSEAGTAFIQTQQLHAATADAFLEHMCRLDVDSPPITAWNTGIICTIGPASRSVETLKEMIKSGMNVARLSFFHGTHEYHAETIKNVCAATESFASDPILYWPVAVALDTKGPEIRTGLMKGSGTAEVELKKGATLKIMLDNTYMEKCDENILWLDYKNICKVVEVGSKIYVDDGFISFQVKQKGADFPVTEVENDGSLGSKKGVNLPGAAVTCLQLMFMKLGRGLMKSWRPVMGSWWLVVIEALKFLQNLSSVPLRCPAPPRLRSWMELAVSRCLETAKGDYPLEAMHMQHLIASEAEAAIYHLQLFEELHCLAPITSDPTEATAVGAMEASFKCCSGAIIVLTKCGRYAHQLARYHPRAPIIAVTWNPQTARQAHLYRGIFPGLCKDPIQEAWAEDVDLRVNLAMNVAKARGCFKKGDVVIVLTGWRPGSGFTNTMSAVAVP
;
A
#
# COMPACT_ATOMS: atom_id res chain seq x y z
N SER A 1 -13.15 -36.67 -15.83
CA SER A 1 -13.41 -36.99 -17.26
C SER A 1 -13.13 -35.73 -18.08
N LYS A 2 -12.37 -35.86 -19.17
CA LYS A 2 -11.64 -34.85 -20.01
C LYS A 2 -12.32 -33.47 -20.19
N PRO A 3 -11.54 -32.35 -20.26
CA PRO A 3 -10.83 -31.99 -21.50
C PRO A 3 -9.47 -31.29 -21.32
N HIS A 4 -8.37 -31.99 -21.60
CA HIS A 4 -7.06 -31.37 -21.88
C HIS A 4 -6.43 -31.89 -23.18
N SER A 5 -7.15 -32.67 -24.01
CA SER A 5 -6.54 -33.39 -25.15
C SER A 5 -7.17 -33.13 -26.53
N GLU A 6 -8.05 -32.14 -26.70
CA GLU A 6 -8.61 -31.81 -28.03
C GLU A 6 -8.04 -30.51 -28.63
N ALA A 7 -7.38 -29.65 -27.84
CA ALA A 7 -6.86 -28.36 -28.31
C ALA A 7 -5.50 -28.45 -29.05
N GLY A 8 -4.77 -29.56 -28.96
CA GLY A 8 -3.52 -29.77 -29.70
C GLY A 8 -2.51 -28.61 -29.57
N THR A 9 -1.98 -28.15 -30.71
CA THR A 9 -1.01 -27.04 -30.82
C THR A 9 -1.58 -25.64 -30.56
N ALA A 10 -2.90 -25.50 -30.42
CA ALA A 10 -3.56 -24.23 -30.10
C ALA A 10 -3.58 -23.92 -28.58
N PHE A 11 -2.85 -24.70 -27.77
CA PHE A 11 -2.74 -24.45 -26.34
C PHE A 11 -1.88 -23.21 -26.08
N ILE A 12 -2.52 -22.15 -25.60
CA ILE A 12 -1.85 -20.94 -25.12
C ILE A 12 -1.37 -21.20 -23.69
N GLN A 13 -0.07 -20.99 -23.47
CA GLN A 13 0.50 -21.12 -22.13
C GLN A 13 -0.01 -20.00 -21.24
N THR A 14 -0.46 -20.34 -20.04
CA THR A 14 -1.01 -19.36 -19.09
C THR A 14 0.07 -18.51 -18.43
N GLN A 15 -0.34 -17.39 -17.82
CA GLN A 15 0.50 -16.44 -17.09
C GLN A 15 1.81 -16.08 -17.82
N GLN A 16 1.69 -15.84 -19.13
CA GLN A 16 2.77 -15.34 -19.98
C GLN A 16 4.03 -16.22 -19.93
N LEU A 17 3.90 -17.54 -19.72
CA LEU A 17 5.05 -18.45 -19.61
C LEU A 17 5.93 -18.42 -20.86
N HIS A 18 5.33 -18.27 -22.04
CA HIS A 18 6.07 -18.17 -23.30
C HIS A 18 6.93 -16.90 -23.37
N ALA A 19 6.42 -15.78 -22.86
CA ALA A 19 7.18 -14.54 -22.73
C ALA A 19 8.23 -14.64 -21.62
N ALA A 20 7.96 -15.36 -20.54
CA ALA A 20 8.86 -15.51 -19.39
C ALA A 20 10.15 -16.29 -19.72
N THR A 21 10.15 -17.11 -20.77
CA THR A 21 11.30 -17.89 -21.24
C THR A 21 12.09 -17.21 -22.36
N ALA A 22 11.81 -15.94 -22.66
CA ALA A 22 12.61 -15.16 -23.61
C ALA A 22 14.03 -14.94 -23.08
N ASP A 23 15.01 -14.80 -23.99
CA ASP A 23 16.41 -14.57 -23.60
C ASP A 23 16.71 -13.07 -23.41
N ALA A 24 15.89 -12.21 -24.03
CA ALA A 24 16.05 -10.77 -23.98
C ALA A 24 14.73 -10.07 -23.62
N PHE A 25 14.82 -8.92 -22.94
CA PHE A 25 13.63 -8.14 -22.56
C PHE A 25 12.80 -7.70 -23.77
N LEU A 26 13.43 -7.35 -24.90
CA LEU A 26 12.71 -6.98 -26.12
C LEU A 26 11.88 -8.16 -26.65
N GLU A 27 12.45 -9.36 -26.65
CA GLU A 27 11.73 -10.56 -27.06
C GLU A 27 10.60 -10.92 -26.09
N HIS A 28 10.83 -10.75 -24.79
CA HIS A 28 9.79 -10.88 -23.77
C HIS A 28 8.60 -9.95 -24.10
N MET A 29 8.85 -8.67 -24.40
CA MET A 29 7.80 -7.73 -24.79
C MET A 29 7.07 -8.16 -26.07
N CYS A 30 7.78 -8.69 -27.06
CA CYS A 30 7.17 -9.17 -28.30
C CYS A 30 6.31 -10.43 -28.12
N ARG A 31 6.59 -11.24 -27.09
CA ARG A 31 5.88 -12.49 -26.78
C ARG A 31 4.71 -12.32 -25.81
N LEU A 32 4.46 -11.11 -25.30
CA LEU A 32 3.29 -10.85 -24.45
C LEU A 32 2.01 -11.11 -25.25
N ASP A 33 1.12 -11.90 -24.67
CA ASP A 33 -0.08 -12.41 -25.33
C ASP A 33 -1.33 -12.02 -24.53
N VAL A 34 -2.28 -11.34 -25.16
CA VAL A 34 -3.54 -10.93 -24.54
C VAL A 34 -4.47 -12.11 -24.27
N ASP A 35 -4.29 -13.22 -24.97
CA ASP A 35 -5.10 -14.43 -24.83
C ASP A 35 -4.55 -15.39 -23.75
N SER A 36 -3.38 -15.09 -23.17
CA SER A 36 -2.79 -15.85 -22.06
C SER A 36 -3.37 -15.37 -20.71
N PRO A 37 -4.25 -16.14 -20.05
CA PRO A 37 -4.86 -15.72 -18.79
C PRO A 37 -3.86 -15.77 -17.62
N PRO A 38 -3.97 -14.87 -16.63
CA PRO A 38 -3.13 -14.87 -15.43
C PRO A 38 -3.57 -15.95 -14.43
N ILE A 39 -2.82 -16.08 -13.33
CA ILE A 39 -3.26 -16.95 -12.21
C ILE A 39 -4.38 -16.32 -11.41
N THR A 40 -5.11 -17.18 -10.70
CA THR A 40 -6.14 -16.77 -9.73
C THR A 40 -5.56 -16.00 -8.55
N ALA A 41 -4.32 -16.26 -8.14
CA ALA A 41 -3.68 -15.56 -7.03
C ALA A 41 -3.08 -14.22 -7.48
N TRP A 42 -3.40 -13.14 -6.77
CA TRP A 42 -2.85 -11.79 -7.00
C TRP A 42 -1.87 -11.36 -5.92
N ASN A 43 -0.66 -10.96 -6.30
CA ASN A 43 0.42 -10.66 -5.37
C ASN A 43 0.38 -9.20 -4.85
N THR A 44 -0.24 -8.27 -5.57
CA THR A 44 -0.25 -6.86 -5.20
C THR A 44 -1.38 -6.56 -4.22
N GLY A 45 -1.01 -6.01 -3.06
CA GLY A 45 -1.98 -5.58 -2.05
C GLY A 45 -2.78 -4.36 -2.51
N ILE A 46 -4.11 -4.41 -2.36
CA ILE A 46 -5.01 -3.30 -2.70
C ILE A 46 -5.33 -2.49 -1.45
N ILE A 47 -5.06 -1.18 -1.53
CA ILE A 47 -5.33 -0.21 -0.47
C ILE A 47 -6.50 0.67 -0.91
N CYS A 48 -7.54 0.77 -0.07
CA CYS A 48 -8.72 1.58 -0.36
C CYS A 48 -8.91 2.64 0.71
N THR A 49 -9.04 3.90 0.29
CA THR A 49 -9.43 4.98 1.20
C THR A 49 -10.92 4.86 1.49
N ILE A 50 -11.26 4.78 2.76
CA ILE A 50 -12.65 4.66 3.21
C ILE A 50 -13.23 6.06 3.42
N GLY A 51 -14.44 6.27 2.90
CA GLY A 51 -15.15 7.54 2.97
C GLY A 51 -16.67 7.34 2.95
N PRO A 52 -17.44 8.42 2.72
CA PRO A 52 -18.90 8.35 2.70
C PRO A 52 -19.49 7.27 1.77
N ALA A 53 -18.86 7.01 0.62
CA ALA A 53 -19.32 6.01 -0.35
C ALA A 53 -19.08 4.55 0.08
N SER A 54 -18.12 4.32 0.99
CA SER A 54 -17.58 2.99 1.31
C SER A 54 -17.61 2.65 2.80
N ARG A 55 -18.17 3.50 3.67
CA ARG A 55 -18.15 3.31 5.14
C ARG A 55 -19.16 2.29 5.70
N SER A 56 -20.18 1.90 4.92
CA SER A 56 -21.22 0.98 5.38
C SER A 56 -20.65 -0.44 5.49
N VAL A 57 -21.16 -1.22 6.44
CA VAL A 57 -20.68 -2.58 6.69
C VAL A 57 -20.92 -3.48 5.47
N GLU A 58 -22.03 -3.27 4.77
CA GLU A 58 -22.43 -4.02 3.58
C GLU A 58 -21.46 -3.76 2.43
N THR A 59 -21.16 -2.49 2.13
CA THR A 59 -20.21 -2.13 1.08
C THR A 59 -18.80 -2.62 1.44
N LEU A 60 -18.39 -2.52 2.70
CA LEU A 60 -17.09 -3.04 3.15
C LEU A 60 -16.97 -4.56 2.97
N LYS A 61 -18.05 -5.33 3.20
CA LYS A 61 -18.04 -6.78 2.92
C LYS A 61 -17.83 -7.07 1.45
N GLU A 62 -18.50 -6.34 0.57
CA GLU A 62 -18.30 -6.50 -0.88
C GLU A 62 -16.89 -6.05 -1.31
N MET A 63 -16.36 -4.97 -0.73
CA MET A 63 -14.97 -4.55 -0.98
C MET A 63 -13.95 -5.62 -0.54
N ILE A 64 -14.16 -6.28 0.60
CA ILE A 64 -13.30 -7.38 1.06
C ILE A 64 -13.36 -8.56 0.09
N LYS A 65 -14.56 -8.97 -0.37
CA LYS A 65 -14.73 -10.02 -1.38
C LYS A 65 -14.07 -9.66 -2.71
N SER A 66 -14.13 -8.39 -3.10
CA SER A 66 -13.49 -7.85 -4.31
C SER A 66 -11.97 -7.70 -4.18
N GLY A 67 -11.38 -7.98 -3.01
CA GLY A 67 -9.92 -8.04 -2.83
C GLY A 67 -9.30 -6.91 -2.01
N MET A 68 -10.08 -6.11 -1.26
CA MET A 68 -9.53 -5.09 -0.35
C MET A 68 -8.63 -5.72 0.69
N ASN A 69 -7.40 -5.22 0.84
CA ASN A 69 -6.45 -5.72 1.84
C ASN A 69 -6.18 -4.72 2.95
N VAL A 70 -6.20 -3.43 2.62
CA VAL A 70 -5.93 -2.35 3.59
C VAL A 70 -6.99 -1.26 3.46
N ALA A 71 -7.68 -0.98 4.57
CA ALA A 71 -8.56 0.18 4.72
C ALA A 71 -7.74 1.39 5.17
N ARG A 72 -7.60 2.40 4.32
CA ARG A 72 -6.92 3.66 4.61
C ARG A 72 -7.90 4.68 5.14
N LEU A 73 -7.56 5.29 6.28
CA LEU A 73 -8.31 6.36 6.92
C LEU A 73 -7.53 7.66 6.77
N SER A 74 -8.07 8.57 5.96
CA SER A 74 -7.49 9.88 5.70
C SER A 74 -7.84 10.86 6.81
N PHE A 75 -6.87 11.25 7.65
CA PHE A 75 -7.06 12.24 8.72
C PHE A 75 -6.99 13.70 8.21
N PHE A 76 -6.93 13.89 6.90
CA PHE A 76 -7.10 15.20 6.28
C PHE A 76 -8.52 15.75 6.48
N HIS A 77 -9.49 14.86 6.67
CA HIS A 77 -10.92 15.13 6.88
C HIS A 77 -11.48 14.23 8.00
N GLY A 78 -12.65 14.58 8.52
CA GLY A 78 -13.34 13.80 9.56
C GLY A 78 -12.83 14.06 10.98
N THR A 79 -13.70 13.80 11.96
CA THR A 79 -13.37 13.89 13.39
C THR A 79 -12.88 12.52 13.90
N HIS A 80 -12.41 12.48 15.15
CA HIS A 80 -12.03 11.22 15.78
C HIS A 80 -13.23 10.26 15.88
N GLU A 81 -14.43 10.76 16.15
CA GLU A 81 -15.64 9.96 16.26
C GLU A 81 -15.99 9.31 14.91
N TYR A 82 -15.86 10.07 13.82
CA TYR A 82 -16.09 9.58 12.46
C TYR A 82 -15.15 8.42 12.10
N HIS A 83 -13.86 8.57 12.39
CA HIS A 83 -12.86 7.53 12.12
C HIS A 83 -13.01 6.33 13.06
N ALA A 84 -13.42 6.53 14.32
CA ALA A 84 -13.69 5.45 15.26
C ALA A 84 -14.87 4.58 14.81
N GLU A 85 -15.94 5.20 14.32
CA GLU A 85 -17.07 4.48 13.74
C GLU A 85 -16.65 3.71 12.48
N THR A 86 -15.84 4.33 11.61
CA THR A 86 -15.34 3.67 10.40
C THR A 86 -14.49 2.44 10.73
N ILE A 87 -13.60 2.53 11.73
CA ILE A 87 -12.81 1.37 12.21
C ILE A 87 -13.74 0.27 12.72
N LYS A 88 -14.77 0.62 13.50
CA LYS A 88 -15.74 -0.36 14.01
C LYS A 88 -16.46 -1.08 12.86
N ASN A 89 -16.83 -0.37 11.81
CA ASN A 89 -17.49 -0.95 10.64
C ASN A 89 -16.55 -1.88 9.87
N VAL A 90 -15.28 -1.50 9.66
CA VAL A 90 -14.26 -2.36 9.03
C VAL A 90 -14.04 -3.63 9.83
N CYS A 91 -13.92 -3.53 11.16
CA CYS A 91 -13.79 -4.69 12.03
C CYS A 91 -15.03 -5.60 11.95
N ALA A 92 -16.24 -5.02 11.98
CA ALA A 92 -17.48 -5.79 11.88
C ALA A 92 -17.61 -6.50 10.52
N ALA A 93 -17.22 -5.85 9.42
CA ALA A 93 -17.20 -6.46 8.10
C ALA A 93 -16.18 -7.60 8.02
N THR A 94 -14.97 -7.39 8.54
CA THR A 94 -13.89 -8.41 8.54
C THR A 94 -14.26 -9.63 9.37
N GLU A 95 -14.79 -9.43 10.59
CA GLU A 95 -15.17 -10.52 11.48
C GLU A 95 -16.42 -11.28 11.01
N SER A 96 -17.19 -10.73 10.07
CA SER A 96 -18.28 -11.50 9.45
C SER A 96 -17.80 -12.71 8.65
N PHE A 97 -16.53 -12.72 8.23
CA PHE A 97 -15.87 -13.85 7.55
C PHE A 97 -15.08 -14.75 8.53
N ALA A 98 -15.12 -14.46 9.83
CA ALA A 98 -14.31 -15.18 10.83
C ALA A 98 -14.82 -16.60 11.12
N SER A 99 -16.04 -16.93 10.69
CA SER A 99 -16.67 -18.25 10.87
C SER A 99 -15.92 -19.36 10.12
N ASP A 100 -15.31 -19.05 8.99
CA ASP A 100 -14.47 -19.97 8.23
C ASP A 100 -13.01 -19.48 8.23
N PRO A 101 -12.12 -20.08 9.04
CA PRO A 101 -10.70 -19.72 9.07
C PRO A 101 -9.99 -19.89 7.72
N ILE A 102 -10.50 -20.73 6.83
CA ILE A 102 -9.90 -21.00 5.51
C ILE A 102 -10.19 -19.83 4.55
N LEU A 103 -11.41 -19.27 4.64
CA LEU A 103 -11.85 -18.13 3.83
C LEU A 103 -11.66 -16.77 4.51
N TYR A 104 -11.26 -16.75 5.79
CA TYR A 104 -11.01 -15.52 6.51
C TYR A 104 -9.92 -14.69 5.82
N TRP A 105 -10.25 -13.43 5.56
CA TRP A 105 -9.32 -12.46 4.96
C TRP A 105 -8.95 -11.42 6.02
N PRO A 106 -7.69 -11.41 6.50
CA PRO A 106 -7.22 -10.34 7.35
C PRO A 106 -7.31 -9.00 6.60
N VAL A 107 -7.82 -7.95 7.24
CA VAL A 107 -7.85 -6.61 6.64
C VAL A 107 -7.06 -5.67 7.55
N ALA A 108 -6.08 -4.98 6.99
CA ALA A 108 -5.30 -3.99 7.73
C ALA A 108 -6.03 -2.65 7.79
N VAL A 109 -5.81 -1.90 8.86
CA VAL A 109 -6.23 -0.51 8.96
C VAL A 109 -4.98 0.37 8.93
N ALA A 110 -4.91 1.26 7.95
CA ALA A 110 -3.87 2.24 7.78
C ALA A 110 -4.39 3.62 8.17
N LEU A 111 -3.66 4.31 9.04
CA LEU A 111 -3.95 5.69 9.41
C LEU A 111 -3.04 6.61 8.61
N ASP A 112 -3.64 7.40 7.75
CA ASP A 112 -2.93 8.40 6.96
C ASP A 112 -3.02 9.75 7.67
N THR A 113 -1.90 10.17 8.23
CA THR A 113 -1.81 11.41 9.01
C THR A 113 -1.85 12.62 8.08
N LYS A 114 -2.52 13.69 8.49
CA LYS A 114 -2.60 14.97 7.75
C LYS A 114 -1.23 15.56 7.35
N GLY A 115 -0.14 15.19 8.01
CA GLY A 115 1.18 15.75 7.69
C GLY A 115 1.31 17.23 8.11
N PRO A 116 2.48 17.85 7.86
CA PRO A 116 2.73 19.25 8.16
C PRO A 116 2.20 20.09 7.00
N GLU A 117 0.92 19.94 6.73
CA GLU A 117 0.28 20.66 5.65
C GLU A 117 0.02 22.09 6.10
N ILE A 118 0.48 23.04 5.30
CA ILE A 118 0.17 24.46 5.48
C ILE A 118 -1.15 24.70 4.77
N ARG A 119 -2.14 25.28 5.45
CA ARG A 119 -3.45 25.58 4.88
C ARG A 119 -3.81 27.04 5.00
N THR A 120 -4.59 27.50 4.02
CA THR A 120 -5.23 28.81 4.05
C THR A 120 -6.43 28.86 4.98
N GLY A 121 -6.85 30.07 5.34
CA GLY A 121 -8.05 30.33 6.14
C GLY A 121 -9.36 30.11 5.38
N LEU A 122 -10.44 30.56 6.00
CA LEU A 122 -11.77 30.66 5.40
C LEU A 122 -11.93 32.04 4.73
N MET A 123 -12.57 32.04 3.55
CA MET A 123 -12.89 33.27 2.83
C MET A 123 -14.00 34.06 3.53
N LYS A 124 -13.94 35.39 3.39
CA LYS A 124 -14.90 36.32 3.98
C LYS A 124 -16.30 36.09 3.40
N GLY A 125 -17.29 35.88 4.27
CA GLY A 125 -18.68 35.64 3.89
C GLY A 125 -19.13 34.23 4.27
N SER A 126 -18.92 33.25 3.37
CA SER A 126 -19.26 31.84 3.61
C SER A 126 -18.06 30.93 3.29
N GLY A 127 -17.99 29.75 3.91
CA GLY A 127 -16.92 28.77 3.66
C GLY A 127 -16.86 28.20 2.24
N THR A 128 -17.81 28.56 1.37
CA THR A 128 -17.89 28.19 -0.04
C THR A 128 -17.65 29.36 -0.99
N ALA A 129 -17.41 30.57 -0.48
CA ALA A 129 -17.07 31.71 -1.31
C ALA A 129 -15.66 31.52 -1.89
N GLU A 130 -15.51 31.89 -3.16
CA GLU A 130 -14.24 31.90 -3.86
C GLU A 130 -13.87 33.34 -4.24
N VAL A 131 -12.57 33.61 -4.29
CA VAL A 131 -12.02 34.94 -4.58
C VAL A 131 -11.19 34.86 -5.85
N GLU A 132 -11.47 35.72 -6.82
CA GLU A 132 -10.67 35.83 -8.03
C GLU A 132 -9.40 36.65 -7.79
N LEU A 133 -8.25 36.02 -8.00
CA LEU A 133 -6.95 36.67 -7.96
C LEU A 133 -6.52 37.03 -9.38
N LYS A 134 -6.13 38.30 -9.57
CA LYS A 134 -5.60 38.81 -10.83
C LYS A 134 -4.08 38.87 -10.80
N LYS A 135 -3.45 38.53 -11.91
CA LYS A 135 -2.02 38.61 -12.13
C LYS A 135 -1.51 40.03 -11.88
N GLY A 136 -0.41 40.13 -11.14
CA GLY A 136 0.20 41.39 -10.73
C GLY A 136 -0.46 42.06 -9.51
N ALA A 137 -1.56 41.51 -8.98
CA ALA A 137 -2.14 42.01 -7.75
C ALA A 137 -1.22 41.72 -6.55
N THR A 138 -1.17 42.66 -5.61
CA THR A 138 -0.44 42.50 -4.36
C THR A 138 -1.31 41.87 -3.29
N LEU A 139 -0.84 40.78 -2.69
CA LEU A 139 -1.55 40.05 -1.65
C LEU A 139 -0.66 39.90 -0.42
N LYS A 140 -1.23 40.16 0.75
CA LYS A 140 -0.54 40.12 2.04
C LYS A 140 -0.87 38.83 2.77
N ILE A 141 0.17 38.08 3.15
CA ILE A 141 0.01 36.86 3.94
C ILE A 141 0.08 37.22 5.42
N MET A 142 -0.98 36.93 6.16
CA MET A 142 -1.11 37.23 7.58
C MET A 142 -1.06 35.95 8.42
N LEU A 143 -0.46 36.05 9.60
CA LEU A 143 -0.35 34.94 10.57
C LEU A 143 -1.29 35.11 11.77
N ASP A 144 -1.87 36.29 11.94
CA ASP A 144 -2.75 36.59 13.06
C ASP A 144 -4.10 35.87 12.91
N ASN A 145 -4.48 35.12 13.93
CA ASN A 145 -5.71 34.32 13.97
C ASN A 145 -6.98 35.17 13.83
N THR A 146 -6.92 36.49 14.05
CA THR A 146 -8.04 37.41 13.80
C THR A 146 -8.51 37.42 12.34
N TYR A 147 -7.63 37.06 11.40
CA TYR A 147 -7.91 36.98 9.95
C TYR A 147 -8.21 35.56 9.46
N MET A 148 -8.25 34.56 10.34
CA MET A 148 -8.47 33.16 9.98
C MET A 148 -9.77 32.93 9.19
N GLU A 149 -10.80 33.73 9.45
CA GLU A 149 -12.11 33.66 8.78
C GLU A 149 -12.42 34.90 7.90
N LYS A 150 -11.40 35.71 7.63
CA LYS A 150 -11.53 36.98 6.90
C LYS A 150 -10.52 37.06 5.75
N CYS A 151 -10.32 35.95 5.03
CA CYS A 151 -9.48 35.97 3.83
C CYS A 151 -10.23 36.60 2.65
N ASP A 152 -9.53 37.42 1.87
CA ASP A 152 -10.03 38.11 0.68
C ASP A 152 -8.91 38.26 -0.37
N GLU A 153 -9.15 39.03 -1.43
CA GLU A 153 -8.18 39.22 -2.52
C GLU A 153 -6.91 39.97 -2.09
N ASN A 154 -6.95 40.66 -0.94
CA ASN A 154 -5.84 41.47 -0.44
C ASN A 154 -5.12 40.78 0.72
N ILE A 155 -5.83 39.98 1.53
CA ILE A 155 -5.34 39.39 2.77
C ILE A 155 -5.60 37.88 2.77
N LEU A 156 -4.53 37.10 2.96
CA LEU A 156 -4.59 35.65 3.09
C LEU A 156 -4.01 35.19 4.43
N TRP A 157 -4.80 34.50 5.24
CA TRP A 157 -4.29 33.88 6.46
C TRP A 157 -3.71 32.48 6.19
N LEU A 158 -2.61 32.16 6.85
CA LEU A 158 -1.99 30.83 6.85
C LEU A 158 -1.78 30.30 8.27
N ASP A 159 -1.91 29.00 8.45
CA ASP A 159 -1.69 28.33 9.74
C ASP A 159 -0.21 28.15 10.14
N TYR A 160 0.74 28.46 9.22
CA TYR A 160 2.16 28.27 9.45
C TYR A 160 2.88 29.51 9.99
N LYS A 161 2.96 29.59 11.32
CA LYS A 161 3.56 30.71 12.08
C LYS A 161 5.03 31.02 11.76
N ASN A 162 5.80 30.06 11.25
CA ASN A 162 7.23 30.24 10.98
C ASN A 162 7.52 30.58 9.50
N ILE A 163 6.50 30.94 8.70
CA ILE A 163 6.69 31.20 7.26
C ILE A 163 7.76 32.26 6.99
N CYS A 164 7.78 33.35 7.76
CA CYS A 164 8.75 34.43 7.61
C CYS A 164 10.19 33.98 7.82
N LYS A 165 10.46 32.88 8.53
CA LYS A 165 11.83 32.38 8.73
C LYS A 165 12.33 31.54 7.56
N VAL A 166 11.42 30.95 6.79
CA VAL A 166 11.77 29.97 5.75
C VAL A 166 11.66 30.53 4.34
N VAL A 167 10.88 31.59 4.13
CA VAL A 167 10.78 32.28 2.84
C VAL A 167 11.69 33.51 2.80
N GLU A 168 12.34 33.68 1.65
CA GLU A 168 13.14 34.86 1.32
C GLU A 168 12.50 35.66 0.18
N VAL A 169 12.90 36.92 0.01
CA VAL A 169 12.45 37.75 -1.11
C VAL A 169 12.82 37.05 -2.44
N GLY A 170 11.85 36.95 -3.34
CA GLY A 170 11.95 36.19 -4.60
C GLY A 170 11.48 34.74 -4.51
N SER A 171 11.22 34.20 -3.31
CA SER A 171 10.68 32.84 -3.13
C SER A 171 9.28 32.71 -3.72
N LYS A 172 8.97 31.51 -4.20
CA LYS A 172 7.64 31.16 -4.72
C LYS A 172 6.81 30.44 -3.68
N ILE A 173 5.54 30.80 -3.58
CA ILE A 173 4.53 30.17 -2.73
C ILE A 173 3.43 29.65 -3.64
N TYR A 174 3.15 28.36 -3.56
CA TYR A 174 2.14 27.70 -4.38
C TYR A 174 0.92 27.38 -3.54
N VAL A 175 -0.27 27.65 -4.08
CA VAL A 175 -1.53 27.42 -3.38
C VAL A 175 -2.48 26.65 -4.30
N ASP A 176 -3.31 25.80 -3.70
CA ASP A 176 -4.29 24.94 -4.37
C ASP A 176 -3.62 24.00 -5.39
N ASP A 177 -2.89 22.99 -4.89
CA ASP A 177 -2.14 22.01 -5.69
C ASP A 177 -1.13 22.61 -6.70
N GLY A 178 -0.80 23.90 -6.54
CA GLY A 178 0.15 24.63 -7.39
C GLY A 178 -0.47 25.33 -8.58
N PHE A 179 -1.80 25.41 -8.69
CA PHE A 179 -2.46 26.20 -9.72
C PHE A 179 -2.21 27.70 -9.55
N ILE A 180 -2.19 28.18 -8.30
CA ILE A 180 -1.92 29.58 -7.99
C ILE A 180 -0.50 29.71 -7.47
N SER A 181 0.26 30.64 -8.03
CA SER A 181 1.63 30.94 -7.60
C SER A 181 1.77 32.40 -7.21
N PHE A 182 2.41 32.62 -6.07
CA PHE A 182 2.74 33.91 -5.52
C PHE A 182 4.26 34.06 -5.45
N GLN A 183 4.76 35.26 -5.73
CA GLN A 183 6.17 35.60 -5.53
C GLN A 183 6.32 36.57 -4.36
N VAL A 184 7.18 36.25 -3.40
CA VAL A 184 7.46 37.13 -2.26
C VAL A 184 8.24 38.35 -2.74
N LYS A 185 7.67 39.56 -2.60
CA LYS A 185 8.33 40.82 -2.96
C LYS A 185 8.95 41.51 -1.76
N GLN A 186 8.26 41.47 -0.62
CA GLN A 186 8.72 42.12 0.59
C GLN A 186 8.48 41.22 1.80
N LYS A 187 9.41 41.27 2.74
CA LYS A 187 9.35 40.55 4.01
C LYS A 187 9.18 41.56 5.13
N GLY A 188 8.00 41.60 5.73
CA GLY A 188 7.75 42.31 6.98
C GLY A 188 8.21 41.47 8.18
N ALA A 189 8.06 42.02 9.40
CA ALA A 189 8.42 41.31 10.63
C ALA A 189 7.59 40.02 10.82
N ASP A 190 6.27 40.10 10.60
CA ASP A 190 5.33 39.00 10.82
C ASP A 190 4.46 38.67 9.58
N PHE A 191 4.71 39.31 8.44
CA PHE A 191 3.94 39.09 7.21
C PHE A 191 4.81 39.24 5.96
N PRO A 192 4.76 38.29 5.00
CA PRO A 192 5.26 38.51 3.65
C PRO A 192 4.20 39.21 2.77
N VAL A 193 4.65 40.16 1.97
CA VAL A 193 3.88 40.76 0.87
C VAL A 193 4.27 40.06 -0.42
N THR A 194 3.27 39.59 -1.14
CA THR A 194 3.43 38.77 -2.33
C THR A 194 2.75 39.40 -3.54
N GLU A 195 3.23 39.05 -4.72
CA GLU A 195 2.59 39.37 -5.99
C GLU A 195 2.07 38.09 -6.63
N VAL A 196 0.84 38.13 -7.15
CA VAL A 196 0.20 37.03 -7.87
C VAL A 196 0.86 36.86 -9.25
N GLU A 197 1.45 35.70 -9.54
CA GLU A 197 2.05 35.42 -10.86
C GLU A 197 1.01 34.94 -11.91
N ASN A 198 -0.03 34.23 -11.46
CA ASN A 198 -1.05 33.61 -12.31
C ASN A 198 -2.46 34.00 -11.87
N ASP A 199 -3.36 34.25 -12.82
CA ASP A 199 -4.80 34.41 -12.54
C ASP A 199 -5.38 33.09 -11.99
N GLY A 200 -6.30 33.18 -11.03
CA GLY A 200 -6.93 31.98 -10.48
C GLY A 200 -8.01 32.25 -9.45
N SER A 201 -8.91 31.28 -9.27
CA SER A 201 -9.93 31.30 -8.23
C SER A 201 -9.39 30.64 -6.96
N LEU A 202 -9.37 31.36 -5.84
CA LEU A 202 -8.91 30.87 -4.56
C LEU A 202 -10.11 30.53 -3.65
N GLY A 203 -10.21 29.25 -3.28
CA GLY A 203 -11.19 28.76 -2.31
C GLY A 203 -10.68 28.74 -0.87
N SER A 204 -11.54 28.28 0.04
CA SER A 204 -11.21 28.13 1.47
C SER A 204 -10.38 26.87 1.78
N LYS A 205 -9.52 26.93 2.81
CA LYS A 205 -8.74 25.79 3.36
C LYS A 205 -7.91 25.03 2.31
N LYS A 206 -7.33 25.75 1.35
CA LYS A 206 -6.46 25.19 0.30
C LYS A 206 -5.05 24.93 0.84
N GLY A 207 -4.39 23.90 0.31
CA GLY A 207 -3.03 23.55 0.67
C GLY A 207 -2.00 24.52 0.09
N VAL A 208 -0.93 24.77 0.84
CA VAL A 208 0.17 25.68 0.47
C VAL A 208 1.49 24.93 0.44
N ASN A 209 2.23 25.10 -0.65
CA ASN A 209 3.54 24.48 -0.87
C ASN A 209 4.63 25.54 -1.02
N LEU A 210 5.77 25.31 -0.35
CA LEU A 210 6.91 26.23 -0.31
C LEU A 210 8.17 25.53 -0.87
N PRO A 211 8.36 25.48 -2.20
CA PRO A 211 9.51 24.80 -2.79
C PRO A 211 10.81 25.52 -2.45
N GLY A 212 11.85 24.75 -2.12
CA GLY A 212 13.17 25.27 -1.74
C GLY A 212 13.27 25.83 -0.31
N ALA A 213 12.14 25.95 0.40
CA ALA A 213 12.14 26.40 1.79
C ALA A 213 12.42 25.22 2.73
N ALA A 214 13.35 25.39 3.67
CA ALA A 214 13.62 24.42 4.73
C ALA A 214 12.51 24.47 5.79
N VAL A 215 11.34 23.93 5.46
CA VAL A 215 10.18 23.88 6.35
C VAL A 215 10.57 23.07 7.59
N THR A 216 10.91 23.76 8.68
CA THR A 216 11.42 23.15 9.92
C THR A 216 10.31 22.47 10.73
N CYS A 217 9.11 22.38 10.16
CA CYS A 217 7.96 21.81 10.81
C CYS A 217 7.95 20.28 10.64
N LEU A 218 8.03 19.60 11.78
CA LEU A 218 7.57 18.23 12.00
C LEU A 218 8.28 17.12 11.19
N GLN A 219 9.36 16.58 11.74
CA GLN A 219 9.60 15.13 11.68
C GLN A 219 9.62 14.52 13.09
N LEU A 220 10.19 15.26 14.05
CA LEU A 220 10.22 14.89 15.47
C LEU A 220 8.87 15.05 16.20
N MET A 221 8.04 16.04 15.80
CA MET A 221 6.68 16.16 16.32
C MET A 221 5.77 15.02 15.85
N PHE A 222 5.95 14.49 14.63
CA PHE A 222 5.18 13.33 14.12
C PHE A 222 5.37 12.07 14.96
N MET A 223 6.61 11.74 15.32
CA MET A 223 6.84 10.55 16.13
C MET A 223 6.28 10.71 17.55
N LYS A 224 6.14 11.94 18.07
CA LYS A 224 5.52 12.20 19.38
C LYS A 224 3.99 12.25 19.29
N LEU A 225 3.42 12.91 18.27
CA LEU A 225 1.98 13.00 18.04
C LEU A 225 1.40 11.65 17.63
N GLY A 226 2.05 10.91 16.72
CA GLY A 226 1.66 9.55 16.34
C GLY A 226 1.68 8.59 17.53
N ARG A 227 2.68 8.68 18.42
CA ARG A 227 2.70 7.92 19.69
C ARG A 227 1.65 8.38 20.69
N GLY A 228 1.31 9.67 20.73
CA GLY A 228 0.23 10.23 21.56
C GLY A 228 -1.17 9.81 21.10
N LEU A 229 -1.47 9.96 19.81
CA LEU A 229 -2.69 9.45 19.17
C LEU A 229 -2.77 7.93 19.33
N MET A 230 -1.69 7.18 19.08
CA MET A 230 -1.70 5.72 19.31
C MET A 230 -2.05 5.33 20.75
N LYS A 231 -1.66 6.15 21.75
CA LYS A 231 -2.05 5.93 23.15
C LYS A 231 -3.52 6.28 23.41
N SER A 232 -4.06 7.36 22.82
CA SER A 232 -5.46 7.75 23.04
C SER A 232 -6.46 6.81 22.35
N TRP A 233 -6.05 6.18 21.24
CA TRP A 233 -6.89 5.26 20.47
C TRP A 233 -6.76 3.78 20.90
N ARG A 234 -5.82 3.47 21.79
CA ARG A 234 -5.63 2.13 22.40
C ARG A 234 -6.92 1.54 23.01
N PRO A 235 -7.78 2.30 23.71
CA PRO A 235 -9.04 1.77 24.26
C PRO A 235 -10.08 1.43 23.18
N VAL A 236 -10.09 2.16 22.07
CA VAL A 236 -11.07 2.01 20.97
C VAL A 236 -10.72 0.83 20.07
N MET A 237 -9.43 0.54 19.87
CA MET A 237 -8.97 -0.42 18.87
C MET A 237 -8.60 -1.81 19.44
N GLY A 238 -8.46 -1.99 20.76
CA GLY A 238 -8.25 -3.32 21.36
C GLY A 238 -7.08 -4.10 20.76
N SER A 239 -7.31 -5.32 20.26
CA SER A 239 -6.33 -6.20 19.59
C SER A 239 -6.07 -5.86 18.10
N TRP A 240 -6.75 -4.85 17.56
CA TRP A 240 -6.63 -4.36 16.18
C TRP A 240 -5.50 -3.34 16.02
N TRP A 241 -4.39 -3.55 16.72
CA TRP A 241 -3.29 -2.59 16.77
C TRP A 241 -2.80 -2.16 15.37
N LEU A 242 -2.70 -0.84 15.23
CA LEU A 242 -2.42 -0.10 14.00
C LEU A 242 -1.24 -0.67 13.22
N VAL A 243 -1.37 -0.61 11.91
CA VAL A 243 -0.23 -0.45 11.01
C VAL A 243 -0.11 1.06 10.78
N VAL A 244 0.79 1.71 11.52
CA VAL A 244 1.18 3.08 11.15
C VAL A 244 2.03 2.96 9.90
N ILE A 245 1.37 3.12 8.76
CA ILE A 245 2.06 3.37 7.51
C ILE A 245 2.29 4.88 7.48
N GLU A 246 3.52 5.32 7.76
CA GLU A 246 3.95 6.60 7.20
C GLU A 246 3.87 6.44 5.68
N ALA A 247 2.81 6.97 5.04
CA ALA A 247 2.63 6.90 3.59
C ALA A 247 3.89 7.34 2.82
N LEU A 248 4.68 8.24 3.41
CA LEU A 248 5.98 8.72 2.90
C LEU A 248 7.11 7.68 2.99
N LYS A 249 7.25 6.89 4.07
CA LYS A 249 8.25 5.79 4.13
C LYS A 249 7.83 4.58 3.32
N PHE A 250 6.52 4.39 3.11
CA PHE A 250 5.97 3.32 2.28
C PHE A 250 6.21 3.56 0.78
N LEU A 251 6.05 4.81 0.32
CA LEU A 251 6.53 5.22 -1.02
C LEU A 251 8.05 5.05 -1.15
N GLN A 252 8.83 5.32 -0.09
CA GLN A 252 10.28 5.07 -0.10
C GLN A 252 10.64 3.58 -0.18
N ASN A 253 9.89 2.67 0.46
CA ASN A 253 10.17 1.24 0.35
C ASN A 253 9.75 0.64 -1.00
N LEU A 254 8.69 1.18 -1.63
CA LEU A 254 8.33 0.88 -3.02
C LEU A 254 9.36 1.40 -4.02
N SER A 255 10.07 2.49 -3.69
CA SER A 255 11.11 3.10 -4.52
C SER A 255 12.56 2.73 -4.14
N SER A 256 12.79 2.04 -3.01
CA SER A 256 14.13 1.66 -2.53
C SER A 256 14.72 0.43 -3.20
N VAL A 257 13.96 -0.23 -4.06
CA VAL A 257 14.54 -1.03 -5.14
C VAL A 257 14.46 -0.14 -6.37
N PRO A 258 15.58 0.22 -7.02
CA PRO A 258 15.50 0.82 -8.33
C PRO A 258 14.86 -0.22 -9.26
N LEU A 259 13.53 -0.17 -9.42
CA LEU A 259 12.84 -0.84 -10.50
C LEU A 259 13.29 -0.16 -11.80
N ARG A 260 14.48 -0.53 -12.27
CA ARG A 260 14.90 -0.44 -13.67
C ARG A 260 14.14 -1.46 -14.52
N CYS A 261 12.89 -1.76 -14.16
CA CYS A 261 11.96 -2.43 -15.03
C CYS A 261 11.76 -1.52 -16.26
N PRO A 262 12.03 -1.93 -17.50
CA PRO A 262 11.88 -1.08 -18.68
C PRO A 262 10.41 -0.92 -19.09
N ALA A 263 9.48 -1.04 -18.14
CA ALA A 263 8.10 -0.68 -18.35
C ALA A 263 7.98 0.83 -18.65
N PRO A 264 7.08 1.26 -19.55
CA PRO A 264 6.87 2.66 -19.88
C PRO A 264 6.67 3.49 -18.60
N PRO A 265 7.14 4.75 -18.54
CA PRO A 265 6.92 5.63 -17.40
C PRO A 265 5.45 5.72 -16.97
N ARG A 266 4.53 5.54 -17.93
CA ARG A 266 3.10 5.39 -17.67
C ARG A 266 2.80 4.13 -16.86
N LEU A 267 3.22 2.93 -17.26
CA LEU A 267 2.94 1.71 -16.48
C LEU A 267 3.53 1.75 -15.06
N ARG A 268 4.71 2.36 -14.89
CA ARG A 268 5.36 2.58 -13.58
C ARG A 268 4.55 3.52 -12.69
N SER A 269 4.15 4.67 -13.24
CA SER A 269 3.24 5.60 -12.57
C SER A 269 1.90 4.95 -12.25
N TRP A 270 1.42 4.02 -13.08
CA TRP A 270 0.16 3.30 -12.88
C TRP A 270 0.24 2.22 -11.79
N MET A 271 1.36 1.49 -11.68
CA MET A 271 1.61 0.59 -10.55
C MET A 271 1.77 1.34 -9.22
N GLU A 272 2.38 2.53 -9.25
CA GLU A 272 2.42 3.44 -8.10
C GLU A 272 1.05 4.10 -7.81
N LEU A 273 0.24 4.39 -8.84
CA LEU A 273 -1.12 4.94 -8.76
C LEU A 273 -2.12 3.93 -8.20
N ALA A 274 -2.01 2.65 -8.56
CA ALA A 274 -2.87 1.56 -8.07
C ALA A 274 -2.85 1.42 -6.53
N VAL A 275 -1.81 1.96 -5.88
CA VAL A 275 -1.59 1.81 -4.45
C VAL A 275 -1.92 3.09 -3.65
N SER A 276 -2.17 4.26 -4.29
CA SER A 276 -2.13 5.53 -3.55
C SER A 276 -3.26 6.56 -3.77
N ARG A 277 -3.98 6.58 -4.91
CA ARG A 277 -5.01 7.62 -5.15
C ARG A 277 -6.45 7.09 -5.14
N CYS A 278 -6.89 6.61 -3.98
CA CYS A 278 -8.24 6.11 -3.75
C CYS A 278 -9.29 7.24 -3.48
N LEU A 279 -9.30 8.32 -4.27
CA LEU A 279 -10.43 9.27 -4.22
C LEU A 279 -11.72 8.60 -4.70
N GLU A 280 -11.58 7.68 -5.66
CA GLU A 280 -12.65 6.88 -6.27
C GLU A 280 -13.39 6.03 -5.22
N THR A 281 -12.69 5.34 -4.32
CA THR A 281 -13.33 4.52 -3.28
C THR A 281 -13.91 5.34 -2.13
N ALA A 282 -13.40 6.56 -1.90
CA ALA A 282 -13.82 7.39 -0.79
C ALA A 282 -15.11 8.17 -1.08
N LYS A 283 -15.21 8.76 -2.29
CA LYS A 283 -16.31 9.65 -2.69
C LYS A 283 -16.94 9.31 -4.05
N GLY A 284 -16.38 8.38 -4.81
CA GLY A 284 -16.89 8.04 -6.14
C GLY A 284 -18.19 7.23 -6.06
N ASP A 285 -18.94 7.26 -7.17
CA ASP A 285 -20.22 6.57 -7.30
C ASP A 285 -20.05 5.04 -7.49
N TYR A 286 -18.86 4.61 -7.95
CA TYR A 286 -18.54 3.22 -8.32
C TYR A 286 -17.32 2.67 -7.57
N PRO A 287 -17.39 2.54 -6.22
CA PRO A 287 -16.24 2.10 -5.43
C PRO A 287 -15.85 0.63 -5.68
N LEU A 288 -16.82 -0.23 -6.00
CA LEU A 288 -16.59 -1.67 -6.21
C LEU A 288 -15.96 -1.96 -7.57
N GLU A 289 -16.41 -1.27 -8.61
CA GLU A 289 -15.92 -1.40 -9.97
C GLU A 289 -14.49 -0.88 -10.10
N ALA A 290 -14.18 0.24 -9.43
CA ALA A 290 -12.82 0.78 -9.37
C ALA A 290 -11.84 -0.24 -8.77
N MET A 291 -12.25 -0.91 -7.69
CA MET A 291 -11.47 -1.98 -7.08
C MET A 291 -11.31 -3.20 -7.98
N HIS A 292 -12.40 -3.64 -8.62
CA HIS A 292 -12.35 -4.79 -9.52
C HIS A 292 -11.40 -4.53 -10.70
N MET A 293 -11.44 -3.32 -11.25
CA MET A 293 -10.51 -2.91 -12.30
C MET A 293 -9.06 -2.92 -11.84
N GLN A 294 -8.76 -2.41 -10.64
CA GLN A 294 -7.41 -2.47 -10.06
C GLN A 294 -6.93 -3.91 -9.89
N HIS A 295 -7.81 -4.80 -9.43
CA HIS A 295 -7.52 -6.22 -9.27
C HIS A 295 -7.18 -6.89 -10.60
N LEU A 296 -7.99 -6.67 -11.65
CA LEU A 296 -7.76 -7.24 -12.98
C LEU A 296 -6.45 -6.73 -13.59
N ILE A 297 -6.21 -5.42 -13.56
CA ILE A 297 -4.99 -4.82 -14.09
C ILE A 297 -3.76 -5.34 -13.36
N ALA A 298 -3.82 -5.44 -12.03
CA ALA A 298 -2.72 -5.97 -11.25
C ALA A 298 -2.42 -7.42 -11.66
N SER A 299 -3.43 -8.29 -11.74
CA SER A 299 -3.23 -9.70 -12.11
C SER A 299 -2.54 -9.86 -13.47
N GLU A 300 -2.97 -9.11 -14.49
CA GLU A 300 -2.36 -9.13 -15.82
C GLU A 300 -0.92 -8.58 -15.80
N ALA A 301 -0.73 -7.45 -15.12
CA ALA A 301 0.58 -6.81 -15.04
C ALA A 301 1.60 -7.67 -14.29
N GLU A 302 1.15 -8.47 -13.32
CA GLU A 302 1.97 -9.42 -12.59
C GLU A 302 2.43 -10.59 -13.45
N ALA A 303 1.55 -11.12 -14.29
CA ALA A 303 1.90 -12.18 -15.23
C ALA A 303 2.91 -11.68 -16.27
N ALA A 304 2.82 -10.41 -16.68
CA ALA A 304 3.70 -9.77 -17.65
C ALA A 304 5.08 -9.35 -17.08
N ILE A 305 5.43 -9.68 -15.83
CA ILE A 305 6.75 -9.34 -15.28
C ILE A 305 7.82 -10.29 -15.84
N TYR A 306 8.92 -9.72 -16.32
CA TYR A 306 10.10 -10.49 -16.71
C TYR A 306 10.94 -10.92 -15.49
N HIS A 307 10.55 -12.03 -14.87
CA HIS A 307 11.16 -12.52 -13.64
C HIS A 307 12.62 -12.95 -13.77
N LEU A 308 13.06 -13.44 -14.94
CA LEU A 308 14.42 -13.92 -15.15
C LEU A 308 15.45 -12.81 -14.88
N GLN A 309 15.29 -11.66 -15.53
CA GLN A 309 16.15 -10.50 -15.32
C GLN A 309 15.93 -9.87 -13.92
N LEU A 310 14.68 -9.74 -13.47
CA LEU A 310 14.39 -9.09 -12.19
C LEU A 310 15.03 -9.83 -11.01
N PHE A 311 14.93 -11.16 -10.99
CA PHE A 311 15.51 -11.96 -9.92
C PHE A 311 17.03 -11.90 -9.92
N GLU A 312 17.67 -11.98 -11.09
CA GLU A 312 19.13 -11.86 -11.23
C GLU A 312 19.64 -10.50 -10.74
N GLU A 313 18.98 -9.40 -11.15
CA GLU A 313 19.34 -8.05 -10.69
C GLU A 313 19.21 -7.91 -9.16
N LEU A 314 18.11 -8.39 -8.58
CA LEU A 314 17.89 -8.35 -7.13
C LEU A 314 18.92 -9.17 -6.37
N HIS A 315 19.26 -10.35 -6.90
CA HIS A 315 20.26 -11.23 -6.30
C HIS A 315 21.66 -10.60 -6.34
N CYS A 316 22.07 -10.00 -7.47
CA CYS A 316 23.36 -9.32 -7.60
C CYS A 316 23.48 -8.06 -6.73
N LEU A 317 22.39 -7.33 -6.51
CA LEU A 317 22.37 -6.14 -5.66
C LEU A 317 22.29 -6.46 -4.16
N ALA A 318 21.92 -7.68 -3.79
CA ALA A 318 21.84 -8.09 -2.40
C ALA A 318 23.25 -8.23 -1.79
N PRO A 319 23.52 -7.64 -0.60
CA PRO A 319 24.80 -7.81 0.05
C PRO A 319 24.97 -9.27 0.50
N ILE A 320 26.21 -9.75 0.48
CA ILE A 320 26.55 -11.05 1.07
C ILE A 320 26.45 -10.92 2.59
N THR A 321 25.58 -11.73 3.20
CA THR A 321 25.38 -11.73 4.65
C THR A 321 25.66 -13.12 5.24
N SER A 322 25.96 -13.15 6.54
CA SER A 322 26.05 -14.39 7.31
C SER A 322 24.71 -14.79 7.95
N ASP A 323 23.60 -14.14 7.57
CA ASP A 323 22.27 -14.45 8.13
C ASP A 323 21.73 -15.71 7.44
N PRO A 324 21.57 -16.84 8.16
CA PRO A 324 21.08 -18.07 7.57
C PRO A 324 19.64 -17.94 7.03
N THR A 325 18.85 -17.01 7.58
CA THR A 325 17.48 -16.78 7.12
C THR A 325 17.45 -16.18 5.71
N GLU A 326 18.39 -15.29 5.41
CA GLU A 326 18.50 -14.67 4.09
C GLU A 326 19.00 -15.66 3.03
N ALA A 327 20.01 -16.47 3.38
CA ALA A 327 20.48 -17.55 2.51
C ALA A 327 19.37 -18.57 2.19
N THR A 328 18.57 -18.95 3.20
CA THR A 328 17.43 -19.86 3.00
C THR A 328 16.34 -19.22 2.14
N ALA A 329 16.08 -17.92 2.29
CA ALA A 329 15.11 -17.20 1.47
C ALA A 329 15.51 -17.16 -0.01
N VAL A 330 16.78 -16.90 -0.33
CA VAL A 330 17.29 -16.93 -1.71
C VAL A 330 17.21 -18.35 -2.29
N GLY A 331 17.64 -19.37 -1.54
CA GLY A 331 17.56 -20.76 -1.99
C GLY A 331 16.12 -21.21 -2.27
N ALA A 332 15.17 -20.74 -1.47
CA ALA A 332 13.75 -21.02 -1.67
C ALA A 332 13.16 -20.33 -2.90
N MET A 333 13.59 -19.11 -3.20
CA MET A 333 13.19 -18.39 -4.41
C MET A 333 13.68 -19.13 -5.65
N GLU A 334 14.96 -19.48 -5.68
CA GLU A 334 15.56 -20.25 -6.78
C GLU A 334 14.84 -21.60 -6.98
N ALA A 335 14.59 -22.33 -5.90
CA ALA A 335 13.82 -23.57 -5.95
C ALA A 335 12.40 -23.35 -6.52
N SER A 336 11.72 -22.27 -6.12
CA SER A 336 10.37 -21.94 -6.58
C SER A 336 10.32 -21.69 -8.09
N PHE A 337 11.32 -20.99 -8.65
CA PHE A 337 11.43 -20.76 -10.09
C PHE A 337 11.76 -22.07 -10.81
N LYS A 338 12.69 -22.86 -10.26
CA LYS A 338 13.16 -24.07 -10.90
C LYS A 338 12.09 -25.14 -11.04
N CYS A 339 11.23 -25.31 -10.05
CA CYS A 339 10.12 -26.27 -10.08
C CYS A 339 8.77 -25.66 -10.51
N CYS A 340 8.75 -24.36 -10.84
CA CYS A 340 7.52 -23.60 -11.10
C CYS A 340 6.45 -23.86 -10.02
N SER A 341 6.84 -23.70 -8.75
CA SER A 341 5.99 -24.07 -7.61
C SER A 341 4.67 -23.30 -7.61
N GLY A 342 3.58 -23.95 -7.21
CA GLY A 342 2.26 -23.32 -7.10
C GLY A 342 2.16 -22.30 -5.96
N ALA A 343 2.99 -22.44 -4.91
CA ALA A 343 3.06 -21.50 -3.79
C ALA A 343 4.34 -21.71 -2.95
N ILE A 344 4.68 -20.68 -2.18
CA ILE A 344 5.70 -20.73 -1.13
C ILE A 344 5.00 -20.58 0.22
N ILE A 345 4.98 -21.63 1.02
CA ILE A 345 4.39 -21.65 2.35
C ILE A 345 5.45 -21.26 3.37
N VAL A 346 5.15 -20.24 4.18
CA VAL A 346 6.04 -19.76 5.24
C VAL A 346 5.31 -19.73 6.58
N LEU A 347 5.93 -20.35 7.58
CA LEU A 347 5.52 -20.21 8.98
C LEU A 347 6.23 -19.01 9.61
N THR A 348 5.48 -18.02 10.09
CA THR A 348 6.08 -16.79 10.63
C THR A 348 5.32 -16.27 11.84
N LYS A 349 6.07 -15.80 12.85
CA LYS A 349 5.49 -15.13 14.03
C LYS A 349 5.47 -13.61 13.90
N CYS A 350 6.52 -13.04 13.31
CA CYS A 350 6.73 -11.58 13.20
C CYS A 350 6.65 -11.05 11.75
N GLY A 351 6.48 -11.92 10.75
CA GLY A 351 6.42 -11.54 9.34
C GLY A 351 7.79 -11.43 8.66
N ARG A 352 8.88 -11.21 9.41
CA ARG A 352 10.24 -10.96 8.87
C ARG A 352 10.65 -11.92 7.75
N TYR A 353 10.46 -13.22 7.95
CA TYR A 353 10.86 -14.21 6.96
C TYR A 353 10.02 -14.16 5.66
N ALA A 354 8.72 -13.91 5.80
CA ALA A 354 7.85 -13.68 4.64
C ALA A 354 8.24 -12.39 3.91
N HIS A 355 8.65 -11.35 4.64
CA HIS A 355 9.16 -10.10 4.04
C HIS A 355 10.49 -10.30 3.30
N GLN A 356 11.40 -11.11 3.85
CA GLN A 356 12.66 -11.49 3.18
C GLN A 356 12.40 -12.20 1.86
N LEU A 357 11.39 -13.08 1.81
CA LEU A 357 10.97 -13.74 0.57
C LEU A 357 10.38 -12.72 -0.42
N ALA A 358 9.44 -11.90 0.04
CA ALA A 358 8.78 -10.90 -0.81
C ALA A 358 9.77 -9.92 -1.48
N ARG A 359 10.91 -9.64 -0.84
CA ARG A 359 12.00 -8.81 -1.39
C ARG A 359 12.55 -9.33 -2.72
N TYR A 360 12.52 -10.64 -2.95
CA TYR A 360 13.02 -11.26 -4.19
C TYR A 360 11.95 -11.41 -5.28
N HIS A 361 10.73 -10.90 -5.05
CA HIS A 361 9.65 -10.85 -6.03
C HIS A 361 9.35 -12.21 -6.72
N PRO A 362 8.99 -13.26 -5.96
CA PRO A 362 8.58 -14.53 -6.56
C PRO A 362 7.37 -14.35 -7.47
N ARG A 363 7.28 -15.20 -8.48
CA ARG A 363 6.06 -15.38 -9.27
C ARG A 363 4.98 -16.09 -8.46
N ALA A 364 5.38 -17.10 -7.68
CA ALA A 364 4.48 -17.88 -6.84
C ALA A 364 3.98 -17.07 -5.63
N PRO A 365 2.71 -17.23 -5.23
CA PRO A 365 2.17 -16.60 -4.04
C PRO A 365 2.85 -17.12 -2.77
N ILE A 366 3.13 -16.22 -1.82
CA ILE A 366 3.71 -16.54 -0.52
C ILE A 366 2.58 -16.68 0.50
N ILE A 367 2.27 -17.89 0.95
CA ILE A 367 1.26 -18.14 1.99
C ILE A 367 1.93 -18.03 3.36
N ALA A 368 1.67 -16.93 4.06
CA ALA A 368 2.26 -16.65 5.37
C ALA A 368 1.33 -17.01 6.52
N VAL A 369 1.59 -18.13 7.18
CA VAL A 369 0.81 -18.58 8.34
C VAL A 369 1.36 -17.98 9.62
N THR A 370 0.48 -17.35 10.39
CA THR A 370 0.81 -16.73 11.68
C THR A 370 -0.36 -16.88 12.66
N TRP A 371 -0.05 -16.92 13.95
CA TRP A 371 -1.05 -16.77 15.02
C TRP A 371 -1.27 -15.31 15.40
N ASN A 372 -0.34 -14.42 15.04
CA ASN A 372 -0.45 -13.03 15.41
C ASN A 372 -1.37 -12.30 14.41
N PRO A 373 -2.57 -11.86 14.83
CA PRO A 373 -3.50 -11.18 13.93
C PRO A 373 -2.95 -9.85 13.42
N GLN A 374 -2.08 -9.19 14.19
CA GLN A 374 -1.43 -7.97 13.73
C GLN A 374 -0.44 -8.23 12.59
N THR A 375 0.38 -9.28 12.71
CA THR A 375 1.31 -9.69 11.66
C THR A 375 0.57 -10.11 10.39
N ALA A 376 -0.55 -10.82 10.53
CA ALA A 376 -1.40 -11.20 9.40
C ALA A 376 -1.86 -9.95 8.63
N ARG A 377 -2.40 -8.94 9.32
CA ARG A 377 -2.80 -7.67 8.70
C ARG A 377 -1.61 -6.93 8.06
N GLN A 378 -0.48 -6.85 8.75
CA GLN A 378 0.71 -6.13 8.26
C GLN A 378 1.35 -6.76 7.02
N ALA A 379 1.19 -8.06 6.83
CA ALA A 379 1.78 -8.79 5.72
C ALA A 379 1.31 -8.29 4.35
N HIS A 380 0.09 -7.75 4.25
CA HIS A 380 -0.48 -7.20 3.01
C HIS A 380 0.31 -6.04 2.40
N LEU A 381 1.23 -5.44 3.15
CA LEU A 381 2.11 -4.37 2.64
C LEU A 381 3.20 -4.89 1.71
N TYR A 382 3.49 -6.18 1.77
CA TYR A 382 4.53 -6.80 0.98
C TYR A 382 3.89 -7.56 -0.17
N ARG A 383 4.44 -7.34 -1.36
CA ARG A 383 4.00 -8.02 -2.57
C ARG A 383 4.15 -9.54 -2.42
N GLY A 384 3.13 -10.27 -2.86
CA GLY A 384 3.09 -11.71 -2.91
C GLY A 384 2.67 -12.37 -1.61
N ILE A 385 2.55 -11.64 -0.50
CA ILE A 385 2.21 -12.25 0.78
C ILE A 385 0.69 -12.34 0.98
N PHE A 386 0.22 -13.58 1.08
CA PHE A 386 -1.13 -13.95 1.48
C PHE A 386 -1.12 -14.44 2.92
N PRO A 387 -1.58 -13.63 3.88
CA PRO A 387 -1.61 -14.02 5.27
C PRO A 387 -2.73 -15.04 5.55
N GLY A 388 -2.37 -16.14 6.22
CA GLY A 388 -3.29 -17.09 6.84
C GLY A 388 -3.24 -16.97 8.36
N LEU A 389 -4.37 -16.67 9.00
CA LEU A 389 -4.46 -16.59 10.45
C LEU A 389 -4.82 -17.96 11.04
N CYS A 390 -3.88 -18.55 11.77
CA CYS A 390 -4.13 -19.79 12.50
C CYS A 390 -4.89 -19.49 13.80
N LYS A 391 -6.04 -20.13 13.98
CA LYS A 391 -6.86 -20.05 15.22
C LYS A 391 -6.76 -21.30 16.09
N ASP A 392 -6.14 -22.36 15.57
CA ASP A 392 -5.99 -23.62 16.28
C ASP A 392 -5.08 -23.47 17.51
N PRO A 393 -5.34 -24.22 18.59
CA PRO A 393 -4.50 -24.19 19.77
C PRO A 393 -3.09 -24.72 19.45
N ILE A 394 -2.10 -24.13 20.11
CA ILE A 394 -0.70 -24.55 20.00
C ILE A 394 -0.58 -25.97 20.55
N GLN A 395 0.02 -26.87 19.78
CA GLN A 395 0.26 -28.25 20.23
C GLN A 395 1.55 -28.32 21.07
N GLU A 396 1.61 -29.29 22.00
CA GLU A 396 2.81 -29.50 22.83
C GLU A 396 3.99 -30.01 21.99
N ALA A 397 3.71 -30.90 21.04
CA ALA A 397 4.70 -31.42 20.10
C ALA A 397 4.94 -30.41 18.96
N TRP A 398 6.16 -29.88 18.88
CA TRP A 398 6.53 -28.89 17.85
C TRP A 398 6.33 -29.41 16.42
N ALA A 399 6.60 -30.68 16.16
CA ALA A 399 6.44 -31.28 14.83
C ALA A 399 4.95 -31.29 14.40
N GLU A 400 4.06 -31.73 15.29
CA GLU A 400 2.62 -31.76 15.03
C GLU A 400 2.06 -30.34 14.85
N ASP A 401 2.56 -29.38 15.62
CA ASP A 401 2.20 -27.96 15.48
C ASP A 401 2.64 -27.35 14.14
N VAL A 402 3.83 -27.73 13.65
CA VAL A 402 4.31 -27.34 12.32
C VAL A 402 3.43 -27.95 11.24
N ASP A 403 3.15 -29.24 11.32
CA ASP A 403 2.34 -29.96 10.33
C ASP A 403 0.91 -29.42 10.28
N LEU A 404 0.30 -29.12 11.43
CA LEU A 404 -1.01 -28.49 11.52
C LEU A 404 -1.05 -27.16 10.76
N ARG A 405 -0.04 -26.30 10.94
CA ARG A 405 0.05 -25.01 10.25
C ARG A 405 0.31 -25.15 8.75
N VAL A 406 1.15 -26.11 8.35
CA VAL A 406 1.39 -26.41 6.94
C VAL A 406 0.10 -26.91 6.29
N ASN A 407 -0.63 -27.81 6.94
CA ASN A 407 -1.92 -28.30 6.46
C ASN A 407 -2.96 -27.16 6.35
N LEU A 408 -2.99 -26.24 7.30
CA LEU A 408 -3.83 -25.05 7.21
C LEU A 408 -3.46 -24.20 5.97
N ALA A 409 -2.17 -23.92 5.74
CA ALA A 409 -1.73 -23.22 4.53
C ALA A 409 -2.16 -23.95 3.25
N MET A 410 -2.02 -25.27 3.21
CA MET A 410 -2.43 -26.08 2.07
C MET A 410 -3.93 -25.94 1.80
N ASN A 411 -4.75 -26.00 2.85
CA ASN A 411 -6.21 -25.87 2.73
C ASN A 411 -6.62 -24.46 2.29
N VAL A 412 -6.01 -23.42 2.86
CA VAL A 412 -6.24 -22.01 2.47
C VAL A 412 -5.90 -21.81 1.00
N ALA A 413 -4.75 -22.28 0.56
CA ALA A 413 -4.31 -22.09 -0.82
C ALA A 413 -5.11 -22.93 -1.82
N LYS A 414 -5.56 -24.14 -1.45
CA LYS A 414 -6.51 -24.93 -2.24
C LYS A 414 -7.86 -24.23 -2.37
N ALA A 415 -8.41 -23.70 -1.27
CA ALA A 415 -9.69 -22.99 -1.28
C ALA A 415 -9.65 -21.71 -2.13
N ARG A 416 -8.49 -21.05 -2.18
CA ARG A 416 -8.24 -19.86 -3.02
C ARG A 416 -7.86 -20.19 -4.46
N GLY A 417 -7.74 -21.47 -4.82
CA GLY A 417 -7.39 -21.89 -6.17
C GLY A 417 -5.95 -21.60 -6.58
N CYS A 418 -5.02 -21.43 -5.61
CA CYS A 418 -3.61 -21.15 -5.90
C CYS A 418 -2.90 -22.34 -6.57
N PHE A 419 -3.28 -23.57 -6.21
CA PHE A 419 -2.70 -24.81 -6.74
C PHE A 419 -3.66 -25.99 -6.63
N LYS A 420 -3.36 -27.06 -7.37
CA LYS A 420 -4.13 -28.31 -7.43
C LYS A 420 -3.39 -29.45 -6.72
N LYS A 421 -4.09 -30.54 -6.45
CA LYS A 421 -3.49 -31.77 -5.92
C LYS A 421 -2.45 -32.30 -6.91
N GLY A 422 -1.24 -32.59 -6.41
CA GLY A 422 -0.10 -33.03 -7.22
C GLY A 422 0.88 -31.92 -7.64
N ASP A 423 0.52 -30.64 -7.48
CA ASP A 423 1.44 -29.53 -7.72
C ASP A 423 2.55 -29.51 -6.66
N VAL A 424 3.70 -28.92 -6.98
CA VAL A 424 4.82 -28.78 -6.03
C VAL A 424 4.73 -27.44 -5.33
N VAL A 425 4.93 -27.44 -4.01
CA VAL A 425 5.02 -26.23 -3.19
C VAL A 425 6.31 -26.23 -2.37
N ILE A 426 6.83 -25.04 -2.08
CA ILE A 426 8.01 -24.87 -1.23
C ILE A 426 7.53 -24.55 0.18
N VAL A 427 7.96 -25.32 1.17
CA VAL A 427 7.60 -25.14 2.58
C VAL A 427 8.81 -24.70 3.37
N LEU A 428 8.65 -23.61 4.11
CA LEU A 428 9.70 -22.98 4.90
C LEU A 428 9.34 -22.99 6.39
N THR A 429 10.17 -23.70 7.15
CA THR A 429 9.97 -23.93 8.58
C THR A 429 11.24 -23.64 9.39
N GLY A 430 11.07 -23.48 10.70
CA GLY A 430 12.18 -23.36 11.64
C GLY A 430 12.42 -24.69 12.34
N TRP A 431 13.69 -25.05 12.53
CA TRP A 431 14.08 -26.26 13.26
C TRP A 431 13.69 -26.25 14.75
N ARG A 432 13.45 -25.07 15.34
CA ARG A 432 13.04 -24.90 16.74
C ARG A 432 11.97 -23.83 16.90
N PRO A 433 11.16 -23.89 17.98
CA PRO A 433 10.25 -22.81 18.32
C PRO A 433 11.01 -21.50 18.59
N GLY A 434 10.47 -20.39 18.08
CA GLY A 434 11.03 -19.06 18.26
C GLY A 434 10.99 -18.22 16.99
N SER A 435 11.34 -16.94 17.10
CA SER A 435 11.46 -16.04 15.96
C SER A 435 12.90 -15.98 15.46
N GLY A 436 13.11 -15.98 14.14
CA GLY A 436 14.44 -15.77 13.54
C GLY A 436 15.30 -17.03 13.40
N PHE A 437 14.71 -18.23 13.53
CA PHE A 437 15.40 -19.51 13.36
C PHE A 437 14.87 -20.31 12.16
N THR A 438 14.30 -19.63 11.17
CA THR A 438 13.82 -20.27 9.93
C THR A 438 15.02 -20.62 9.05
N ASN A 439 15.29 -21.91 8.90
CA ASN A 439 16.45 -22.43 8.18
C ASN A 439 16.18 -23.75 7.44
N THR A 440 14.95 -24.25 7.48
CA THR A 440 14.58 -25.50 6.83
C THR A 440 13.70 -25.20 5.62
N MET A 441 14.09 -25.74 4.47
CA MET A 441 13.34 -25.68 3.23
C MET A 441 13.06 -27.09 2.72
N SER A 442 11.80 -27.34 2.38
CA SER A 442 11.34 -28.60 1.80
C SER A 442 10.49 -28.34 0.56
N ALA A 443 10.76 -29.04 -0.54
CA ALA A 443 9.86 -29.08 -1.68
C ALA A 443 8.93 -30.29 -1.53
N VAL A 444 7.62 -30.05 -1.50
CA VAL A 444 6.62 -31.09 -1.19
C VAL A 444 5.52 -31.05 -2.23
N ALA A 445 5.02 -32.22 -2.62
CA ALA A 445 3.84 -32.33 -3.48
C ALA A 445 2.56 -32.09 -2.65
N VAL A 446 1.63 -31.34 -3.20
CA VAL A 446 0.35 -31.04 -2.56
C VAL A 446 -0.48 -32.33 -2.41
N PRO A 447 -0.92 -32.67 -1.18
CA PRO A 447 -1.60 -33.95 -0.89
C PRO A 447 -3.01 -34.08 -1.50
#